data_AF-A0A381FRZ5-F1
#
_entry.id   AF-A0A381FRZ5-F1
#
_cell.length_a   1.000
_cell.length_b   1.000
_cell.length_c   1.000
_cell.angle_alpha   90.00
_cell.angle_beta   90.00
_cell.angle_gamma   90.00
#
_symmetry.space_group_name_H-M   'P 1'
#
loop_
_entity.id
_entity.type
_entity.pdbx_description
1 polymer ?
#
loop_
_entity_poly.entity_id
_entity_poly.type
_entity_poly.pdbx_seq_one_letter_code
_entity_poly.pdbx_strand_id
1 'polypeptide(L)'
;MKLKQYIALAYSGIFIISCNNDDVIEDLTGNENLSKVENIAQQNKMQFPKEVQLLKSDKFYKSKEQIVAEFTKTNKRAPILHGPFTYTIRKPAYSTRPGWGNQPFTANIIYNGVGTYPAPGQYVAEIYDYRFNINVPADAFHAFTESIDVIGYSNYTTQTVGYNDQPLSMENGGQYFKVNTYGMILKYNSVGQLLNFPISVTNTKTLTYYYLTL
;
A
#
# COMPACT_ATOMS: atom_id res chain seq x y z
N MET A 1 -22.97 -5.06 -62.81
CA MET A 1 -22.71 -6.48 -62.48
C MET A 1 -23.38 -6.80 -61.16
N LYS A 2 -24.34 -7.74 -61.17
CA LYS A 2 -25.02 -8.26 -59.98
C LYS A 2 -24.28 -9.51 -59.50
N LEU A 3 -24.08 -9.65 -58.20
CA LEU A 3 -24.09 -10.97 -57.56
C LEU A 3 -24.77 -10.85 -56.18
N LYS A 4 -25.98 -11.41 -56.11
CA LYS A 4 -26.72 -11.74 -54.88
C LYS A 4 -26.43 -13.21 -54.56
N GLN A 5 -26.34 -13.54 -53.27
CA GLN A 5 -26.70 -14.83 -52.63
C GLN A 5 -26.38 -14.65 -51.12
N TYR A 6 -27.31 -14.43 -50.17
CA TYR A 6 -28.43 -15.21 -49.59
C TYR A 6 -28.06 -16.38 -48.64
N ILE A 7 -28.30 -16.14 -47.33
CA ILE A 7 -28.97 -16.95 -46.26
C ILE A 7 -28.46 -18.34 -45.81
N ALA A 8 -28.31 -18.50 -44.47
CA ALA A 8 -28.92 -19.50 -43.53
C ALA A 8 -27.99 -19.66 -42.31
N LEU A 9 -28.28 -19.44 -41.01
CA LEU A 9 -29.41 -19.70 -40.09
C LEU A 9 -29.59 -21.18 -39.69
N ALA A 10 -29.11 -21.55 -38.49
CA ALA A 10 -29.54 -22.63 -37.58
C ALA A 10 -28.68 -22.49 -36.29
N TYR A 11 -29.15 -22.22 -35.06
CA TYR A 11 -30.20 -22.77 -34.20
C TYR A 11 -30.00 -24.23 -33.75
N SER A 12 -29.51 -24.38 -32.53
CA SER A 12 -29.72 -25.49 -31.58
C SER A 12 -28.91 -25.16 -30.30
N GLY A 13 -29.43 -24.91 -29.11
CA GLY A 13 -30.72 -25.29 -28.53
C GLY A 13 -30.64 -26.69 -27.91
N ILE A 14 -30.03 -26.84 -26.73
CA ILE A 14 -30.34 -27.92 -25.77
C ILE A 14 -30.41 -27.31 -24.36
N PHE A 15 -31.42 -27.78 -23.63
CA PHE A 15 -32.06 -27.26 -22.43
C PHE A 15 -31.90 -28.32 -21.32
N ILE A 16 -31.90 -27.86 -20.04
CA ILE A 16 -32.17 -28.57 -18.77
C ILE A 16 -31.19 -29.70 -18.36
N ILE A 17 -30.84 -29.91 -17.08
CA ILE A 17 -31.74 -30.24 -15.95
C ILE A 17 -31.15 -29.80 -14.58
N SER A 18 -32.06 -29.31 -13.74
CA SER A 18 -32.01 -29.11 -12.29
C SER A 18 -31.62 -30.36 -11.49
N CYS A 19 -30.82 -30.19 -10.43
CA CYS A 19 -30.88 -31.07 -9.26
C CYS A 19 -31.01 -30.20 -8.01
N ASN A 20 -32.26 -30.05 -7.58
CA ASN A 20 -32.67 -29.73 -6.22
C ASN A 20 -32.59 -31.06 -5.44
N ASN A 21 -31.86 -31.12 -4.33
CA ASN A 21 -32.06 -32.13 -3.30
C ASN A 21 -32.06 -31.39 -1.96
N ASP A 22 -33.27 -31.17 -1.45
CA ASP A 22 -33.54 -31.10 -0.03
C ASP A 22 -33.31 -32.51 0.54
N ASP A 23 -32.37 -32.66 1.46
CA ASP A 23 -32.34 -33.78 2.40
C ASP A 23 -32.19 -33.23 3.82
N VAL A 24 -33.21 -33.53 4.63
CA VAL A 24 -33.28 -33.31 6.08
C VAL A 24 -32.55 -34.46 6.77
N ILE A 25 -31.55 -34.17 7.61
CA ILE A 25 -31.12 -35.08 8.68
C ILE A 25 -30.77 -34.30 9.95
N GLU A 26 -31.65 -34.48 10.93
CA GLU A 26 -31.51 -34.63 12.38
C GLU A 26 -30.47 -33.84 13.20
N ASP A 27 -31.05 -33.25 14.25
CA ASP A 27 -30.47 -32.73 15.48
C ASP A 27 -29.56 -33.77 16.17
N LEU A 28 -28.26 -33.48 16.26
CA LEU A 28 -27.32 -34.17 17.15
C LEU A 28 -26.77 -33.15 18.14
N THR A 29 -27.42 -33.13 19.29
CA THR A 29 -26.92 -32.67 20.58
C THR A 29 -25.42 -32.93 20.79
N GLY A 30 -24.70 -31.89 21.21
CA GLY A 30 -23.50 -32.03 22.04
C GLY A 30 -22.18 -31.62 21.39
N ASN A 31 -21.88 -30.32 21.39
CA ASN A 31 -20.53 -29.83 21.70
C ASN A 31 -20.50 -28.30 21.93
N GLU A 32 -21.05 -27.83 23.05
CA GLU A 32 -20.99 -26.43 23.49
C GLU A 32 -19.57 -25.93 23.86
N ASN A 33 -18.51 -26.65 23.51
CA ASN A 33 -17.13 -26.32 23.89
C ASN A 33 -16.20 -25.91 22.74
N LEU A 34 -16.65 -25.94 21.47
CA LEU A 34 -15.82 -25.50 20.34
C LEU A 34 -15.93 -24.00 20.04
N SER A 35 -17.08 -23.38 20.30
CA SER A 35 -17.28 -21.93 20.12
C SER A 35 -16.62 -21.06 21.20
N LYS A 36 -16.20 -21.66 22.31
CA LYS A 36 -15.44 -20.99 23.39
C LYS A 36 -13.94 -20.91 23.11
N VAL A 37 -13.37 -21.78 22.29
CA VAL A 37 -11.92 -21.79 22.02
C VAL A 37 -11.54 -20.79 20.93
N GLU A 38 -12.40 -20.57 19.93
CA GLU A 38 -12.16 -19.53 18.91
C GLU A 38 -12.39 -18.10 19.42
N ASN A 39 -13.24 -17.91 20.43
CA ASN A 39 -13.50 -16.58 20.99
C ASN A 39 -12.43 -16.09 21.98
N ILE A 40 -11.66 -16.98 22.62
CA ILE A 40 -10.58 -16.55 23.53
C ILE A 40 -9.37 -16.01 22.75
N ALA A 41 -9.13 -16.51 21.53
CA ALA A 41 -8.06 -16.01 20.66
C ALA A 41 -8.38 -14.63 20.05
N GLN A 42 -9.67 -14.25 19.98
CA GLN A 42 -10.10 -12.95 19.45
C GLN A 42 -10.32 -11.87 20.53
N GLN A 43 -10.49 -12.25 21.81
CA GLN A 43 -10.86 -11.31 22.88
C GLN A 43 -9.71 -10.58 23.59
N ASN A 44 -8.44 -10.83 23.26
CA ASN A 44 -7.29 -10.16 23.90
C ASN A 44 -6.30 -9.49 22.93
N LYS A 45 -6.72 -9.12 21.71
CA LYS A 45 -6.00 -8.05 21.01
C LYS A 45 -6.45 -6.75 21.64
N MET A 46 -5.57 -6.14 22.46
CA MET A 46 -5.71 -4.75 22.87
C MET A 46 -5.94 -3.92 21.61
N GLN A 47 -7.20 -3.59 21.36
CA GLN A 47 -7.58 -2.68 20.32
C GLN A 47 -6.96 -1.35 20.74
N PHE A 48 -6.03 -0.86 19.93
CA PHE A 48 -5.36 0.41 20.16
C PHE A 48 -6.42 1.46 20.50
N PRO A 49 -6.26 2.27 21.56
CA PRO A 49 -7.05 3.49 21.65
C PRO A 49 -6.83 4.23 20.33
N LYS A 50 -7.93 4.63 19.68
CA LYS A 50 -7.94 5.41 18.42
C LYS A 50 -7.11 6.71 18.47
N GLU A 51 -6.50 7.01 19.60
CA GLU A 51 -5.80 8.25 19.95
C GLU A 51 -4.30 8.12 20.14
N VAL A 52 -3.65 7.00 19.82
CA VAL A 52 -2.18 7.07 19.69
C VAL A 52 -1.87 7.74 18.35
N GLN A 53 -1.83 9.07 18.38
CA GLN A 53 -1.49 9.95 17.27
C GLN A 53 0.01 9.85 16.92
N LEU A 54 0.51 8.64 16.63
CA LEU A 54 1.91 8.44 16.24
C LEU A 54 2.25 9.12 14.90
N LEU A 55 1.25 9.50 14.11
CA LEU A 55 1.41 9.88 12.69
C LEU A 55 0.71 11.18 12.28
N LYS A 56 0.28 12.02 13.24
CA LYS A 56 -0.38 13.31 12.94
C LYS A 56 0.41 14.51 13.45
N SER A 57 1.61 14.72 12.94
CA SER A 57 2.05 16.11 12.78
C SER A 57 3.05 16.21 11.65
N ASP A 58 2.77 17.14 10.76
CA ASP A 58 3.71 17.61 9.76
C ASP A 58 5.09 17.81 10.40
N LYS A 59 6.11 17.17 9.80
CA LYS A 59 7.54 17.33 10.09
C LYS A 59 7.95 16.70 11.42
N PHE A 60 8.54 15.51 11.34
CA PHE A 60 9.74 15.02 12.04
C PHE A 60 9.63 13.50 12.18
N TYR A 61 10.46 12.78 11.43
CA TYR A 61 10.68 11.35 11.60
C TYR A 61 11.13 11.11 13.03
N LYS A 62 10.37 10.33 13.80
CA LYS A 62 10.77 9.95 15.15
C LYS A 62 11.91 8.94 15.06
N SER A 63 12.98 9.13 15.83
CA SER A 63 14.06 8.16 15.90
C SER A 63 13.57 6.86 16.56
N LYS A 64 14.28 5.75 16.36
CA LYS A 64 13.97 4.48 17.02
C LYS A 64 13.92 4.63 18.55
N GLU A 65 14.82 5.42 19.13
CA GLU A 65 14.86 5.69 20.57
C GLU A 65 13.61 6.44 21.03
N GLN A 66 13.13 7.40 20.24
CA GLN A 66 11.91 8.16 20.56
C GLN A 66 10.68 7.26 20.51
N ILE A 67 10.59 6.37 19.52
CA ILE A 67 9.48 5.42 19.38
C ILE A 67 9.48 4.41 20.53
N VAL A 68 10.65 3.86 20.87
CA VAL A 68 10.80 2.92 22.01
C VAL A 68 10.48 3.60 23.34
N ALA A 69 10.91 4.85 23.53
CA ALA A 69 10.62 5.62 24.74
C ALA A 69 9.12 5.91 24.89
N GLU A 70 8.46 6.33 23.81
CA GLU A 70 7.01 6.59 23.80
C GLU A 70 6.20 5.31 24.06
N PHE A 71 6.62 4.20 23.45
CA PHE A 71 6.04 2.89 23.73
C PHE A 71 6.18 2.52 25.20
N THR A 72 7.39 2.62 25.75
CA THR A 72 7.69 2.23 27.14
C THR A 72 6.88 3.09 28.12
N LYS A 73 6.76 4.40 27.82
CA LYS A 73 5.93 5.33 28.59
C LYS A 73 4.45 4.93 28.57
N THR A 74 3.94 4.48 27.43
CA THR A 74 2.53 4.16 27.23
C THR A 74 2.17 2.80 27.83
N ASN A 75 2.98 1.78 27.58
CA ASN A 75 2.70 0.39 27.93
C ASN A 75 3.33 -0.05 29.26
N LYS A 76 4.11 0.82 29.91
CA LYS A 76 4.84 0.54 31.17
C LYS A 76 5.77 -0.69 31.08
N ARG A 77 6.08 -1.15 29.87
CA ARG A 77 6.95 -2.29 29.56
C ARG A 77 7.77 -1.93 28.33
N ALA A 78 9.05 -2.28 28.36
CA ALA A 78 9.93 -2.11 27.21
C ALA A 78 9.54 -3.13 26.12
N PRO A 79 9.41 -2.70 24.85
CA PRO A 79 9.20 -3.62 23.75
C PRO A 79 10.51 -4.35 23.41
N ILE A 80 10.42 -5.51 22.77
CA ILE A 80 11.57 -6.12 22.08
C ILE A 80 11.64 -5.50 20.69
N LEU A 81 12.75 -4.85 20.38
CA LEU A 81 13.02 -4.23 19.08
C LEU A 81 13.73 -5.22 18.16
N HIS A 82 13.16 -5.47 16.98
CA HIS A 82 13.74 -6.31 15.94
C HIS A 82 14.16 -5.45 14.74
N GLY A 83 15.37 -5.68 14.24
CA GLY A 83 15.94 -4.96 13.09
C GLY A 83 17.34 -4.38 13.38
N PRO A 84 17.90 -3.55 12.48
CA PRO A 84 17.27 -3.06 11.25
C PRO A 84 17.12 -4.15 10.18
N PHE A 85 16.01 -4.10 9.44
CA PHE A 85 15.79 -4.89 8.23
C PHE A 85 15.73 -3.97 7.02
N THR A 86 16.11 -4.49 5.85
CA THR A 86 16.05 -3.76 4.59
C THR A 86 15.05 -4.42 3.63
N TYR A 87 14.30 -3.59 2.93
CA TYR A 87 13.35 -4.03 1.90
C TYR A 87 13.52 -3.15 0.66
N THR A 88 13.62 -3.79 -0.51
CA THR A 88 13.81 -3.08 -1.78
C THR A 88 12.61 -3.28 -2.68
N ILE A 89 12.15 -2.19 -3.29
CA ILE A 89 11.18 -2.25 -4.38
C ILE A 89 11.76 -1.65 -5.64
N ARG A 90 11.27 -2.13 -6.78
CA ARG A 90 11.57 -1.54 -8.08
C ARG A 90 10.58 -0.44 -8.40
N LYS A 91 11.05 0.54 -9.17
CA LYS A 91 10.23 1.59 -9.77
C LYS A 91 9.07 0.96 -10.53
N PRO A 92 7.84 1.49 -10.37
CA PRO A 92 6.69 1.14 -11.21
C PRO A 92 7.09 1.20 -12.69
N ALA A 93 6.97 0.08 -13.39
CA ALA A 93 7.37 0.00 -14.79
C ALA A 93 6.31 0.67 -15.69
N TYR A 94 6.76 1.42 -16.69
CA TYR A 94 5.94 1.71 -17.86
C TYR A 94 5.72 0.40 -18.61
N SER A 95 4.66 -0.33 -18.28
CA SER A 95 4.24 -1.42 -19.13
C SER A 95 3.64 -0.84 -20.40
N THR A 96 4.21 -1.17 -21.55
CA THR A 96 3.62 -0.93 -22.87
C THR A 96 2.34 -1.75 -23.08
N ARG A 97 2.04 -2.69 -22.19
CA ARG A 97 0.79 -3.47 -22.16
C ARG A 97 -0.16 -2.93 -21.08
N PRO A 98 -1.36 -2.44 -21.43
CA PRO A 98 -2.38 -2.05 -20.45
C PRO A 98 -2.65 -3.20 -19.49
N GLY A 99 -2.64 -2.92 -18.18
CA GLY A 99 -3.05 -3.87 -17.13
C GLY A 99 -1.96 -4.79 -16.56
N TRP A 100 -0.68 -4.61 -16.93
CA TRP A 100 0.44 -5.36 -16.32
C TRP A 100 1.35 -4.42 -15.52
N GLY A 101 1.39 -4.60 -14.20
CA GLY A 101 2.22 -3.83 -13.28
C GLY A 101 1.58 -2.54 -12.75
N ASN A 102 2.07 -2.06 -11.60
CA ASN A 102 1.77 -0.72 -11.13
C ASN A 102 2.36 0.25 -12.17
N GLN A 103 1.52 0.91 -12.96
CA GLN A 103 1.97 1.95 -13.88
C GLN A 103 2.03 3.28 -13.14
N PRO A 104 3.01 4.15 -13.44
CA PRO A 104 2.91 5.54 -13.03
C PRO A 104 1.65 6.17 -13.64
N PHE A 105 1.10 7.16 -12.94
CA PHE A 105 -0.07 7.89 -13.42
C PHE A 105 0.31 9.32 -13.78
N THR A 106 -0.41 9.90 -14.73
CA THR A 106 -0.18 11.29 -15.16
C THR A 106 -1.07 12.24 -14.36
N ALA A 107 -0.52 13.35 -13.89
CA ALA A 107 -1.25 14.39 -13.19
C ALA A 107 -0.75 15.79 -13.59
N ASN A 108 -1.67 16.76 -13.62
CA ASN A 108 -1.29 18.17 -13.64
C ASN A 108 -0.91 18.60 -12.22
N ILE A 109 0.26 19.20 -12.05
CA ILE A 109 0.75 19.65 -10.75
C ILE A 109 1.21 21.10 -10.81
N ILE A 110 1.08 21.82 -9.70
CA ILE A 110 1.81 23.07 -9.46
C ILE A 110 3.11 22.65 -8.79
N TYR A 111 4.24 22.83 -9.46
CA TYR A 111 5.57 22.59 -8.92
C TYR A 111 6.09 23.87 -8.26
N ASN A 112 6.60 23.77 -7.03
CA ASN A 112 7.02 24.92 -6.23
C ASN A 112 8.46 25.34 -6.51
N GLY A 113 9.20 24.58 -7.32
CA GLY A 113 10.61 24.80 -7.59
C GLY A 113 11.49 24.34 -6.44
N VAL A 114 12.62 23.72 -6.76
CA VAL A 114 13.74 23.52 -5.83
C VAL A 114 14.98 24.04 -6.53
N GLY A 115 15.24 25.35 -6.39
CA GLY A 115 16.35 26.04 -7.05
C GLY A 115 15.94 26.77 -8.34
N THR A 116 16.86 26.82 -9.31
CA THR A 116 16.74 27.66 -10.51
C THR A 116 16.04 27.00 -11.69
N TYR A 117 16.03 25.67 -11.76
CA TYR A 117 15.39 24.92 -12.83
C TYR A 117 14.88 23.56 -12.32
N PRO A 118 13.68 23.11 -12.74
CA PRO A 118 12.66 23.86 -13.46
C PRO A 118 12.07 24.98 -12.61
N ALA A 119 11.68 26.09 -13.26
CA ALA A 119 11.06 27.20 -12.54
C ALA A 119 9.74 26.74 -11.88
N PRO A 120 9.33 27.35 -10.76
CA PRO A 120 8.00 27.11 -10.21
C PRO A 120 6.92 27.36 -11.27
N GLY A 121 5.88 26.53 -11.31
CA GLY A 121 4.85 26.65 -12.34
C GLY A 121 3.96 25.41 -12.49
N GLN A 122 3.11 25.42 -13.52
CA GLN A 122 2.23 24.29 -13.83
C GLN A 122 2.91 23.33 -14.80
N TYR A 123 2.86 22.04 -14.45
CA TYR A 123 3.47 20.97 -15.24
C TYR A 123 2.53 19.78 -15.36
N VAL A 124 2.66 19.05 -16.47
CA VAL A 124 2.17 17.68 -16.59
C VAL A 124 3.29 16.77 -16.06
N ALA A 125 3.00 15.98 -15.03
CA ALA A 125 3.95 15.10 -14.38
C ALA A 125 3.51 13.64 -14.43
N GLU A 126 4.49 12.74 -14.54
CA GLU A 126 4.31 11.32 -14.26
C GLU A 126 4.66 11.04 -12.80
N ILE A 127 3.72 10.51 -12.04
CA ILE A 127 3.87 10.20 -10.63
C ILE A 127 4.12 8.70 -10.46
N TYR A 128 5.19 8.37 -9.75
CA TYR A 128 5.61 7.02 -9.42
C TYR A 128 5.30 6.75 -7.95
N ASP A 129 4.37 5.83 -7.70
CA ASP A 129 3.99 5.38 -6.36
C ASP A 129 4.83 4.16 -5.95
N TYR A 130 5.80 4.40 -5.06
CA TYR A 130 6.68 3.36 -4.52
C TYR A 130 6.02 2.76 -3.27
N ARG A 131 5.35 1.62 -3.46
CA ARG A 131 4.64 0.89 -2.39
C ARG A 131 5.48 -0.24 -1.82
N PHE A 132 5.89 -0.11 -0.58
CA PHE A 132 6.48 -1.18 0.22
C PHE A 132 5.35 -1.95 0.90
N ASN A 133 5.32 -3.27 0.71
CA ASN A 133 4.37 -4.16 1.37
C ASN A 133 5.17 -5.29 2.04
N ILE A 134 5.43 -5.13 3.34
CA ILE A 134 6.41 -5.93 4.07
C ILE A 134 5.66 -6.85 5.02
N ASN A 135 5.78 -8.17 4.82
CA ASN A 135 5.23 -9.14 5.76
C ASN A 135 6.05 -9.12 7.05
N VAL A 136 5.39 -8.91 8.18
CA VAL A 136 5.98 -8.94 9.51
C VAL A 136 5.40 -10.12 10.30
N PRO A 137 6.11 -10.63 11.33
CA PRO A 137 5.59 -11.69 12.19
C PRO A 137 4.22 -11.34 12.79
N ALA A 138 3.38 -12.36 13.03
CA ALA A 138 2.01 -12.17 13.54
C ALA A 138 1.94 -11.67 14.99
N ASP A 139 3.06 -11.76 15.72
CA ASP A 139 3.26 -11.21 17.06
C ASP A 139 3.85 -9.79 17.04
N ALA A 140 4.14 -9.24 15.85
CA ALA A 140 4.56 -7.86 15.71
C ALA A 140 3.43 -6.92 16.15
N PHE A 141 3.73 -6.08 17.12
CA PHE A 141 2.80 -5.11 17.67
C PHE A 141 2.81 -3.80 16.87
N HIS A 142 4.00 -3.36 16.44
CA HIS A 142 4.17 -2.14 15.65
C HIS A 142 5.37 -2.29 14.71
N ALA A 143 5.36 -1.57 13.59
CA ALA A 143 6.52 -1.44 12.71
C ALA A 143 6.61 0.01 12.22
N PHE A 144 7.84 0.46 11.98
CA PHE A 144 8.11 1.82 11.56
C PHE A 144 9.32 1.88 10.63
N THR A 145 9.30 2.87 9.76
CA THR A 145 10.40 3.14 8.84
C THR A 145 11.45 4.01 9.53
N GLU A 146 12.71 3.57 9.52
CA GLU A 146 13.85 4.39 9.95
C GLU A 146 14.34 5.31 8.82
N SER A 147 14.46 4.78 7.60
CA SER A 147 14.95 5.55 6.47
C SER A 147 14.56 4.95 5.12
N ILE A 148 14.59 5.80 4.09
CA ILE A 148 14.54 5.41 2.67
C ILE A 148 15.73 6.07 1.98
N ASP A 149 16.47 5.32 1.17
CA ASP A 149 17.69 5.77 0.48
C ASP A 149 17.53 7.10 -0.28
N VAL A 150 16.47 7.20 -1.09
CA VAL A 150 16.06 8.43 -1.76
C VAL A 150 14.63 8.75 -1.36
N ILE A 151 14.48 9.63 -0.38
CA ILE A 151 13.18 10.06 0.12
C ILE A 151 12.43 10.84 -0.98
N GLY A 152 11.21 10.40 -1.27
CA GLY A 152 10.29 11.06 -2.19
C GLY A 152 9.38 12.04 -1.48
N TYR A 153 8.15 12.16 -1.98
CA TYR A 153 7.08 12.92 -1.37
C TYR A 153 6.15 11.99 -0.61
N SER A 154 5.69 12.39 0.58
CA SER A 154 4.54 11.77 1.25
C SER A 154 3.24 12.23 0.60
N ASN A 155 3.24 13.44 0.04
CA ASN A 155 2.17 14.00 -0.77
C ASN A 155 2.76 14.80 -1.94
N TYR A 156 2.59 14.30 -3.15
CA TYR A 156 3.13 14.92 -4.37
C TYR A 156 2.39 16.20 -4.77
N THR A 157 1.10 16.34 -4.41
CA THR A 157 0.28 17.51 -4.75
C THR A 157 0.73 18.74 -3.94
N THR A 158 0.97 18.56 -2.65
CA THR A 158 1.50 19.61 -1.77
C THR A 158 3.02 19.68 -1.74
N GLN A 159 3.69 18.77 -2.45
CA GLN A 159 5.15 18.59 -2.45
C GLN A 159 5.74 18.42 -1.03
N THR A 160 5.00 17.76 -0.14
CA THR A 160 5.48 17.43 1.19
C THR A 160 6.49 16.30 1.08
N VAL A 161 7.77 16.57 1.35
CA VAL A 161 8.84 15.57 1.28
C VAL A 161 8.64 14.52 2.38
N GLY A 162 8.62 13.25 1.99
CA GLY A 162 8.62 12.13 2.92
C GLY A 162 8.01 10.83 2.42
N TYR A 163 7.49 10.06 3.36
CA TYR A 163 6.77 8.81 3.15
C TYR A 163 5.60 8.72 4.14
N ASN A 164 4.63 7.86 3.86
CA ASN A 164 3.55 7.58 4.78
C ASN A 164 3.65 6.14 5.25
N ASP A 165 3.89 5.96 6.56
CA ASP A 165 3.75 4.67 7.22
C ASP A 165 2.27 4.41 7.49
N GLN A 166 1.82 3.19 7.19
CA GLN A 166 0.48 2.73 7.53
C GLN A 166 0.54 1.86 8.79
N PRO A 167 -0.51 1.88 9.63
CA PRO A 167 -0.64 0.90 10.71
C PRO A 167 -0.54 -0.53 10.17
N LEU A 168 -0.05 -1.45 11.01
CA LEU A 168 -0.02 -2.86 10.67
C LEU A 168 -1.43 -3.34 10.30
N SER A 169 -1.53 -4.07 9.19
CA SER A 169 -2.81 -4.54 8.63
C SER A 169 -2.75 -6.04 8.34
N MET A 170 -3.87 -6.74 8.50
CA MET A 170 -3.97 -8.17 8.18
C MET A 170 -4.52 -8.33 6.77
N GLU A 171 -3.80 -9.05 5.91
CA GLU A 171 -4.22 -9.36 4.54
C GLU A 171 -3.93 -10.82 4.24
N ASN A 172 -4.94 -11.59 3.80
CA ASN A 172 -4.79 -13.00 3.46
C ASN A 172 -4.10 -13.86 4.54
N GLY A 173 -4.35 -13.55 5.82
CA GLY A 173 -3.74 -14.26 6.97
C GLY A 173 -2.32 -13.83 7.33
N GLY A 174 -1.67 -12.96 6.54
CA GLY A 174 -0.39 -12.33 6.87
C GLY A 174 -0.56 -10.95 7.51
N GLN A 175 0.41 -10.54 8.32
CA GLN A 175 0.45 -9.19 8.90
C GLN A 175 1.43 -8.33 8.11
N TYR A 176 1.00 -7.18 7.63
CA TYR A 176 1.78 -6.35 6.73
C TYR A 176 2.02 -4.96 7.28
N PHE A 177 3.27 -4.53 7.21
CA PHE A 177 3.69 -3.14 7.33
C PHE A 177 3.78 -2.51 5.94
N LYS A 178 3.02 -1.42 5.73
CA LYS A 178 2.92 -0.77 4.42
C LYS A 178 3.43 0.65 4.50
N VAL A 179 4.22 1.01 3.50
CA VAL A 179 4.82 2.33 3.37
C VAL A 179 4.72 2.79 1.94
N ASN A 180 4.39 4.05 1.71
CA ASN A 180 4.40 4.63 0.38
C ASN A 180 5.13 5.97 0.33
N THR A 181 5.88 6.17 -0.75
CA THR A 181 6.52 7.44 -1.09
C THR A 181 6.39 7.68 -2.59
N TYR A 182 6.30 8.93 -3.00
CA TYR A 182 6.09 9.32 -4.38
C TYR A 182 7.34 9.95 -4.99
N GLY A 183 7.75 9.48 -6.16
CA GLY A 183 8.64 10.23 -7.04
C GLY A 183 7.85 10.82 -8.20
N MET A 184 8.38 11.84 -8.86
CA MET A 184 7.75 12.39 -10.06
C MET A 184 8.76 12.71 -11.16
N ILE A 185 8.30 12.69 -12.41
CA ILE A 185 9.01 13.24 -13.56
C ILE A 185 8.15 14.35 -14.15
N LEU A 186 8.65 15.59 -14.15
CA LEU A 186 8.00 16.70 -14.85
C LEU A 186 8.18 16.47 -16.36
N LYS A 187 7.10 16.12 -17.05
CA LYS A 187 7.14 15.77 -18.48
C LYS A 187 7.00 16.99 -19.36
N TYR A 188 5.95 17.78 -19.15
CA TYR A 188 5.65 18.94 -19.99
C TYR A 188 5.39 20.18 -19.15
N ASN A 189 5.78 21.35 -19.64
CA ASN A 189 5.31 22.62 -19.08
C ASN A 189 3.96 23.01 -19.68
N SER A 190 3.40 24.14 -19.24
CA SER A 190 2.11 24.66 -19.70
C SER A 190 2.05 24.98 -21.19
N VAL A 191 3.19 25.17 -21.87
CA VAL A 191 3.26 25.38 -23.34
C VAL A 191 3.52 24.09 -24.12
N GLY A 192 3.53 22.93 -23.47
CA GLY A 192 3.67 21.62 -24.11
C GLY A 192 5.11 21.22 -24.47
N GLN A 193 6.12 21.98 -24.04
CA GLN A 193 7.52 21.60 -24.25
C GLN A 193 7.89 20.41 -23.36
N LEU A 194 8.64 19.45 -23.91
CA LEU A 194 9.18 18.32 -23.16
C LEU A 194 10.33 18.76 -22.25
N LEU A 195 10.23 18.51 -20.94
CA LEU A 195 11.28 18.72 -19.95
C LEU A 195 11.95 17.40 -19.54
N ASN A 196 11.14 16.40 -19.18
CA ASN A 196 11.56 15.10 -18.66
C ASN A 196 12.49 15.20 -17.43
N PHE A 197 12.15 16.06 -16.46
CA PHE A 197 12.97 16.35 -15.28
C PHE A 197 12.59 15.45 -14.08
N PRO A 198 13.47 14.54 -13.62
CA PRO A 198 13.16 13.62 -12.52
C PRO A 198 13.35 14.26 -11.14
N ILE A 199 12.44 13.96 -10.22
CA ILE A 199 12.47 14.45 -8.84
C ILE A 199 12.22 13.27 -7.89
N SER A 200 13.23 12.93 -7.09
CA SER A 200 13.23 11.79 -6.17
C SER A 200 12.81 10.46 -6.81
N VAL A 201 13.08 10.28 -8.10
CA VAL A 201 12.80 9.06 -8.87
C VAL A 201 14.09 8.25 -9.02
N THR A 202 14.02 6.96 -8.68
CA THR A 202 15.12 6.00 -8.80
C THR A 202 14.58 4.67 -9.31
N ASN A 203 15.42 3.85 -9.96
CA ASN A 203 14.99 2.54 -10.47
C ASN A 203 14.62 1.57 -9.35
N THR A 204 15.25 1.72 -8.19
CA THR A 204 14.96 0.98 -6.97
C THR A 204 14.91 1.96 -5.82
N LYS A 205 14.06 1.67 -4.83
CA LYS A 205 14.11 2.33 -3.52
C LYS A 205 14.30 1.27 -2.45
N THR A 206 15.14 1.61 -1.49
CA THR A 206 15.47 0.76 -0.36
C THR A 206 14.97 1.42 0.90
N LEU A 207 14.22 0.65 1.69
CA LEU A 207 13.65 1.09 2.96
C LEU A 207 14.28 0.27 4.09
N THR A 208 14.68 0.95 5.15
CA THR A 208 15.13 0.34 6.40
C THR A 208 14.03 0.48 7.45
N TYR A 209 13.64 -0.63 8.07
CA TYR A 209 12.57 -0.66 9.07
C TYR A 209 12.92 -1.50 10.28
N TYR A 210 12.14 -1.29 11.35
CA TYR A 210 12.11 -2.13 12.54
C TYR A 210 10.67 -2.54 12.82
N TYR A 211 10.53 -3.58 13.65
CA TYR A 211 9.27 -3.88 14.30
C TYR A 211 9.47 -4.16 15.79
N LEU A 212 8.40 -4.00 16.55
CA LEU A 212 8.34 -4.19 17.99
C LEU A 212 7.47 -5.41 18.31
N THR A 213 7.91 -6.24 19.24
CA THR A 213 7.07 -7.27 19.90
C THR A 213 6.99 -6.98 21.40
N LEU A 214 6.06 -7.62 22.10
CA LEU A 214 5.81 -7.46 23.54
C LEU A 214 6.51 -8.51 24.40
#